data_AF-V8CV07-F1
#
_entry.id   AF-V8CV07-F1
#
_cell.length_a   1.000
_cell.length_b   1.000
_cell.length_c   1.000
_cell.angle_alpha   90.00
_cell.angle_beta   90.00
_cell.angle_gamma   90.00
#
_symmetry.space_group_name_H-M   'P 1'
#
loop_
_entity.id
_entity.type
_entity.pdbx_description
1 polymer ?
#
loop_
_entity_poly.entity_id
_entity_poly.type
_entity_poly.pdbx_seq_one_letter_code
_entity_poly.pdbx_strand_id
1 'polypeptide(L)'
;MMSQPIASQPTWQSGSTILESADRDAVLNTWLRANEALQAIVDAVDDVKHPPSKEARNIAARIDSHLIDILGWVCGEIRRVLYETPFPIGGSAGLASDRPSATERYLVEFVSPVAVDELTGFLTNLLHDLATAKIEGWPEYITRFFDAWLGRVAGTGLNSTSLWRNINLAVQWDDSASMDAAGDLWTSQLGRLLADYRARVVRAQAASDAGDAVESAQRSAQLAAQAAGVAGTASISTYFTDLAKSERRVSRFWSGVVPGALAATAAVAGGTLWFLRADTWVEQLLHLSLTLPFAVLAAYAASLSAHHRRSWWWAQATAVQLRSVGGFVEQLNAEQKAEILHDVGVRVFGAPEIERSNKIDDASVLSIAATVIEQLKIGSAEK
;
A
#
# COMPACT_ATOMS: atom_id res chain seq x y z
N MET A 1 -24.81 24.70 20.17
CA MET A 1 -25.82 23.63 20.03
C MET A 1 -27.11 24.29 19.61
N MET A 2 -27.38 24.33 18.30
CA MET A 2 -28.67 24.76 17.75
C MET A 2 -29.58 23.52 17.74
N SER A 3 -30.59 23.51 18.60
CA SER A 3 -31.63 22.47 18.63
C SER A 3 -32.35 22.51 17.29
N GLN A 4 -32.22 21.46 16.47
CA GLN A 4 -33.04 21.34 15.27
C GLN A 4 -34.51 21.21 15.69
N PRO A 5 -35.45 21.86 14.99
CA PRO A 5 -36.87 21.70 15.27
C PRO A 5 -37.25 20.25 15.00
N ILE A 6 -37.76 19.57 16.03
CA ILE A 6 -38.40 18.26 15.89
C ILE A 6 -39.59 18.48 14.94
N ALA A 7 -39.52 17.93 13.74
CA ALA A 7 -40.64 17.94 12.80
C ALA A 7 -41.87 17.39 13.53
N SER A 8 -42.93 18.20 13.63
CA SER A 8 -44.20 17.77 14.21
C SER A 8 -44.66 16.50 13.52
N GLN A 9 -45.03 15.47 14.30
CA GLN A 9 -45.53 14.22 13.74
C GLN A 9 -46.65 14.50 12.72
N PRO A 10 -46.63 13.87 11.54
CA PRO A 10 -47.64 14.09 10.53
C PRO A 10 -49.02 13.77 11.12
N THR A 11 -49.89 14.79 11.21
CA THR A 11 -51.26 14.63 11.67
C THR A 11 -52.09 14.03 10.53
N TRP A 12 -52.20 12.70 10.51
CA TRP A 12 -53.03 11.96 9.55
C TRP A 12 -54.52 12.26 9.78
N GLN A 13 -55.04 13.34 9.20
CA GLN A 13 -56.46 13.69 9.33
C GLN A 13 -57.37 12.75 8.53
N SER A 14 -58.47 12.35 9.16
CA SER A 14 -59.40 11.31 8.72
C SER A 14 -60.31 11.76 7.58
N GLY A 15 -59.94 11.44 6.34
CA GLY A 15 -60.67 11.88 5.14
C GLY A 15 -61.30 10.81 4.23
N SER A 16 -61.34 9.51 4.57
CA SER A 16 -61.92 8.49 3.67
C SER A 16 -62.92 7.55 4.36
N THR A 17 -64.06 7.32 3.71
CA THR A 17 -65.26 6.63 4.22
C THR A 17 -65.42 5.19 3.74
N ILE A 18 -64.43 4.58 3.07
CA ILE A 18 -64.65 3.36 2.27
C ILE A 18 -63.88 2.11 2.77
N LEU A 19 -62.94 2.24 3.71
CA LEU A 19 -62.34 1.07 4.37
C LEU A 19 -63.02 0.77 5.71
N GLU A 20 -63.31 -0.51 5.97
CA GLU A 20 -63.67 -0.96 7.32
C GLU A 20 -62.57 -0.53 8.30
N SER A 21 -62.96 -0.03 9.47
CA SER A 21 -62.03 0.60 10.43
C SER A 21 -60.84 -0.29 10.79
N ALA A 22 -61.03 -1.62 10.81
CA ALA A 22 -59.99 -2.59 11.13
C ALA A 22 -58.86 -2.67 10.07
N ASP A 23 -59.20 -2.62 8.78
CA ASP A 23 -58.20 -2.65 7.69
C ASP A 23 -57.40 -1.35 7.63
N ARG A 24 -58.04 -0.22 7.95
CA ARG A 24 -57.38 1.08 8.00
C ARG A 24 -56.29 1.13 9.08
N ASP A 25 -56.59 0.64 10.28
CA ASP A 25 -55.63 0.63 11.39
C ASP A 25 -54.41 -0.26 11.08
N ALA A 26 -54.63 -1.40 10.40
CA ALA A 26 -53.55 -2.29 9.97
C ALA A 26 -52.61 -1.64 8.93
N VAL A 27 -53.16 -0.88 7.98
CA VAL A 27 -52.37 -0.16 6.97
C VAL A 27 -51.56 0.97 7.61
N LEU A 28 -52.19 1.79 8.46
CA LEU A 28 -51.51 2.87 9.18
C LEU A 28 -50.35 2.34 10.04
N ASN A 29 -50.56 1.22 10.75
CA ASN A 29 -49.50 0.58 11.54
C ASN A 29 -48.34 0.08 10.65
N THR A 30 -48.64 -0.39 9.43
CA THR A 30 -47.60 -0.82 8.48
C THR A 30 -46.78 0.37 7.99
N TRP A 31 -47.42 1.49 7.67
CA TRP A 31 -46.71 2.72 7.28
C TRP A 31 -45.85 3.29 8.42
N LEU A 32 -46.36 3.27 9.65
CA LEU A 32 -45.64 3.75 10.83
C LEU A 32 -44.38 2.90 11.08
N ARG A 33 -44.51 1.57 11.07
CA ARG A 33 -43.38 0.65 11.25
C ARG A 33 -42.29 0.84 10.19
N ALA A 34 -42.68 1.07 8.93
CA ALA A 34 -41.73 1.36 7.86
C ALA A 34 -40.97 2.69 8.10
N ASN A 35 -41.68 3.75 8.52
CA ASN A 35 -41.05 5.02 8.85
C ASN A 35 -40.08 4.90 10.03
N GLU A 36 -40.49 4.19 11.09
CA GLU A 36 -39.64 3.91 12.26
C GLU A 36 -38.40 3.09 11.87
N ALA A 37 -38.54 2.07 11.01
CA ALA A 37 -37.42 1.27 10.52
C ALA A 37 -36.44 2.09 9.67
N LEU A 38 -36.94 2.98 8.81
CA LEU A 38 -36.10 3.90 8.03
C LEU A 38 -35.33 4.86 8.94
N GLN A 39 -35.99 5.46 9.94
CA GLN A 39 -35.35 6.31 10.93
C GLN A 39 -34.28 5.54 11.72
N ALA A 40 -34.59 4.34 12.19
CA ALA A 40 -33.66 3.50 12.94
C ALA A 40 -32.41 3.13 12.12
N ILE A 41 -32.52 2.89 10.81
CA ILE A 41 -31.34 2.69 9.95
C ILE A 41 -30.53 3.98 9.83
N VAL A 42 -31.17 5.13 9.65
CA VAL A 42 -30.46 6.42 9.56
C VAL A 42 -29.68 6.69 10.85
N ASP A 43 -30.29 6.45 12.01
CA ASP A 43 -29.66 6.61 13.32
C ASP A 43 -28.53 5.59 13.52
N ALA A 44 -28.75 4.32 13.17
CA ALA A 44 -27.71 3.29 13.24
C ALA A 44 -26.52 3.59 12.32
N VAL A 45 -26.75 4.17 11.14
CA VAL A 45 -25.68 4.63 10.25
C VAL A 45 -24.89 5.78 10.87
N ASP A 46 -25.56 6.72 11.53
CA ASP A 46 -24.87 7.81 12.24
C ASP A 46 -24.04 7.28 13.42
N ASP A 47 -24.58 6.32 14.17
CA ASP A 47 -23.85 5.63 15.24
C ASP A 47 -22.63 4.87 14.70
N VAL A 48 -22.71 4.23 13.53
CA VAL A 48 -21.55 3.55 12.92
C VAL A 48 -20.49 4.56 12.49
N LYS A 49 -20.88 5.74 12.02
CA LYS A 49 -19.94 6.84 11.67
C LYS A 49 -19.33 7.48 12.90
N HIS A 50 -20.09 7.57 13.98
CA HIS A 50 -19.71 8.20 15.24
C HIS A 50 -19.80 7.20 16.39
N PRO A 51 -18.99 6.13 16.37
CA PRO A 51 -19.16 4.97 17.25
C PRO A 51 -19.10 5.37 18.73
N PRO A 52 -20.20 5.18 19.50
CA PRO A 52 -20.29 5.64 20.89
C PRO A 52 -19.43 4.80 21.84
N SER A 53 -18.99 3.62 21.40
CA SER A 53 -18.22 2.67 22.22
C SER A 53 -17.02 2.08 21.47
N LYS A 54 -16.12 1.42 22.20
CA LYS A 54 -14.98 0.70 21.59
C LYS A 54 -15.45 -0.53 20.80
N GLU A 55 -16.53 -1.17 21.23
CA GLU A 55 -17.13 -2.31 20.53
C GLU A 55 -17.75 -1.87 19.20
N ALA A 56 -18.49 -0.75 19.21
CA ALA A 56 -19.02 -0.14 17.98
C ALA A 56 -17.90 0.25 17.00
N ARG A 57 -16.74 0.72 17.49
CA ARG A 57 -15.56 0.98 16.64
C ARG A 57 -15.04 -0.27 15.94
N ASN A 58 -15.00 -1.41 16.63
CA ASN A 58 -14.56 -2.66 16.03
C ASN A 58 -15.54 -3.15 14.96
N ILE A 59 -16.85 -2.96 15.17
CA ILE A 59 -17.88 -3.27 14.17
C ILE A 59 -17.74 -2.33 12.97
N ALA A 60 -17.65 -1.02 13.20
CA ALA A 60 -17.49 -0.01 12.15
C ALA A 60 -16.23 -0.25 11.30
N ALA A 61 -15.13 -0.70 11.90
CA ALA A 61 -13.89 -1.02 11.17
C ALA A 61 -14.02 -2.21 10.21
N ARG A 62 -15.06 -3.04 10.35
CA ARG A 62 -15.32 -4.20 9.48
C ARG A 62 -16.29 -3.88 8.34
N ILE A 63 -16.98 -2.75 8.40
CA ILE A 63 -17.98 -2.38 7.39
C ILE A 63 -17.34 -1.39 6.42
N ASP A 64 -17.56 -1.58 5.12
CA ASP A 64 -17.20 -0.61 4.10
C ASP A 64 -17.91 0.73 4.37
N SER A 65 -17.13 1.78 4.63
CA SER A 65 -17.64 3.11 4.95
C SER A 65 -18.49 3.69 3.81
N HIS A 66 -18.17 3.39 2.55
CA HIS A 66 -18.93 3.85 1.41
C HIS A 66 -20.31 3.20 1.35
N LEU A 67 -20.43 1.93 1.72
CA LEU A 67 -21.72 1.25 1.76
C LEU A 67 -22.63 1.83 2.85
N ILE A 68 -22.08 2.12 4.03
CA ILE A 68 -22.81 2.76 5.13
C ILE A 68 -23.30 4.15 4.74
N ASP A 69 -22.46 4.93 4.05
CA ASP A 69 -22.85 6.23 3.51
C ASP A 69 -24.02 6.13 2.52
N ILE A 70 -23.96 5.17 1.60
CA ILE A 70 -25.01 4.91 0.62
C ILE A 70 -26.30 4.50 1.30
N LEU A 71 -26.22 3.60 2.29
CA LEU A 71 -27.36 3.09 3.02
C LEU A 71 -28.08 4.20 3.80
N GLY A 72 -27.34 5.00 4.56
CA GLY A 72 -27.92 6.12 5.30
C GLY A 72 -28.57 7.14 4.37
N TRP A 73 -27.91 7.46 3.25
CA TRP A 73 -28.46 8.38 2.26
C TRP A 73 -29.74 7.84 1.63
N VAL A 74 -29.76 6.59 1.15
CA VAL A 74 -30.93 6.04 0.44
C VAL A 74 -32.12 5.89 1.38
N CYS A 75 -31.91 5.43 2.62
CA CYS A 75 -32.99 5.33 3.62
C CYS A 75 -33.51 6.72 4.02
N GLY A 76 -32.63 7.71 4.17
CA GLY A 76 -33.03 9.09 4.43
C GLY A 76 -33.88 9.68 3.30
N GLU A 77 -33.47 9.49 2.05
CA GLU A 77 -34.22 9.98 0.89
C GLU A 77 -35.54 9.24 0.67
N ILE A 78 -35.58 7.92 0.88
CA ILE A 78 -36.84 7.15 0.83
C ILE A 78 -37.80 7.67 1.88
N ARG A 79 -37.34 7.89 3.14
CA ARG A 79 -38.20 8.48 4.18
C ARG A 79 -38.71 9.84 3.76
N ARG A 80 -37.83 10.72 3.29
CA ARG A 80 -38.17 12.09 2.90
C ARG A 80 -39.27 12.08 1.83
N VAL A 81 -39.08 11.30 0.76
CA VAL A 81 -40.00 11.23 -0.38
C VAL A 81 -41.34 10.57 0.02
N LEU A 82 -41.33 9.55 0.87
CA LEU A 82 -42.55 8.83 1.26
C LEU A 82 -43.38 9.56 2.32
N TYR A 83 -42.74 10.18 3.31
CA TYR A 83 -43.40 10.61 4.56
C TYR A 83 -43.25 12.10 4.88
N GLU A 84 -42.32 12.82 4.26
CA GLU A 84 -42.01 14.21 4.65
C GLU A 84 -42.37 15.24 3.58
N THR A 85 -42.57 14.83 2.33
CA THR A 85 -42.93 15.73 1.23
C THR A 85 -44.40 15.57 0.82
N PRO A 86 -45.35 16.21 1.54
CA PRO A 86 -46.75 16.20 1.14
C PRO A 86 -46.96 16.96 -0.17
N PHE A 87 -47.98 16.56 -0.93
CA PHE A 87 -48.45 17.28 -2.10
C PHE A 87 -49.89 17.76 -1.87
N PRO A 88 -50.21 19.05 -2.11
CA PRO A 88 -51.56 19.55 -1.96
C PRO A 88 -52.42 19.07 -3.14
N ILE A 89 -53.43 18.25 -2.85
CA ILE A 89 -54.41 17.80 -3.84
C ILE A 89 -55.66 18.66 -3.72
N GLY A 90 -56.01 19.34 -4.80
CA GLY A 90 -57.22 20.16 -4.85
C GLY A 90 -58.44 19.26 -4.95
N GLY A 91 -59.42 19.44 -4.08
CA GLY A 91 -60.70 18.74 -4.21
C GLY A 91 -61.33 19.06 -5.56
N SER A 92 -61.92 18.05 -6.21
CA SER A 92 -62.62 18.22 -7.49
C SER A 92 -63.56 19.43 -7.42
N ALA A 93 -63.48 20.32 -8.42
CA ALA A 93 -64.21 21.59 -8.45
C ALA A 93 -65.72 21.35 -8.57
N GLY A 94 -66.38 20.99 -7.47
CA GLY A 94 -67.83 21.00 -7.35
C GLY A 94 -68.31 22.45 -7.40
N LEU A 95 -69.35 22.70 -8.21
CA LEU A 95 -69.91 24.02 -8.56
C LEU A 95 -70.53 24.84 -7.41
N ALA A 96 -70.16 24.61 -6.14
CA ALA A 96 -70.70 25.31 -4.99
C ALA A 96 -69.61 26.09 -4.23
N SER A 97 -69.98 27.25 -3.68
CA SER A 97 -69.13 28.29 -3.08
C SER A 97 -68.30 27.89 -1.84
N ASP A 98 -68.24 26.61 -1.48
CA ASP A 98 -67.32 26.06 -0.48
C ASP A 98 -66.14 25.43 -1.20
N ARG A 99 -65.05 26.18 -1.37
CA ARG A 99 -63.80 25.59 -1.87
C ARG A 99 -63.30 24.61 -0.81
N PRO A 100 -63.24 23.30 -1.09
CA PRO A 100 -62.61 22.37 -0.17
C PRO A 100 -61.16 22.80 0.03
N SER A 101 -60.72 22.89 1.29
CA SER A 101 -59.31 23.09 1.63
C SER A 101 -58.49 22.02 0.93
N ALA A 102 -57.39 22.42 0.28
CA ALA A 102 -56.47 21.46 -0.34
C ALA A 102 -56.00 20.46 0.73
N THR A 103 -56.18 19.17 0.46
CA THR A 103 -55.77 18.12 1.38
C THR A 103 -54.34 17.74 1.03
N GLU A 104 -53.44 17.83 2.01
CA GLU A 104 -52.07 17.33 1.87
C GLU A 104 -52.09 15.80 1.84
N ARG A 105 -51.45 15.22 0.82
CA ARG A 105 -51.34 13.78 0.63
C ARG A 105 -49.88 13.37 0.53
N TYR A 106 -49.55 12.23 1.11
CA TYR A 106 -48.20 11.67 1.10
C TYR A 106 -48.10 10.52 0.10
N LEU A 107 -46.93 10.35 -0.52
CA LEU A 107 -46.71 9.27 -1.50
C LEU A 107 -46.96 7.89 -0.88
N VAL A 108 -46.62 7.67 0.39
CA VAL A 108 -46.85 6.38 1.06
C VAL A 108 -48.31 5.93 1.01
N GLU A 109 -49.27 6.86 0.96
CA GLU A 109 -50.71 6.55 0.85
C GLU A 109 -51.06 5.83 -0.47
N PHE A 110 -50.21 5.97 -1.48
CA PHE A 110 -50.36 5.40 -2.81
C PHE A 110 -49.42 4.22 -3.08
N VAL A 111 -48.49 3.93 -2.16
CA VAL A 111 -47.62 2.75 -2.26
C VAL A 111 -48.37 1.53 -1.75
N SER A 112 -48.29 0.42 -2.49
CA SER A 112 -48.89 -0.85 -2.08
C SER A 112 -48.44 -1.24 -0.67
N PRO A 113 -49.36 -1.61 0.25
CA PRO A 113 -48.99 -2.08 1.59
C PRO A 113 -47.98 -3.23 1.59
N VAL A 114 -48.04 -4.11 0.58
CA VAL A 114 -47.09 -5.22 0.39
C VAL A 114 -45.68 -4.70 0.15
N ALA A 115 -45.52 -3.66 -0.69
CA ALA A 115 -44.20 -3.07 -0.93
C ALA A 115 -43.65 -2.36 0.31
N VAL A 116 -44.51 -1.74 1.12
CA VAL A 116 -44.10 -1.11 2.39
C VAL A 116 -43.70 -2.18 3.42
N ASP A 117 -44.41 -3.30 3.49
CA ASP A 117 -44.08 -4.43 4.37
C ASP A 117 -42.77 -5.12 3.94
N GLU A 118 -42.55 -5.32 2.63
CA GLU A 118 -41.28 -5.80 2.07
C GLU A 118 -40.10 -4.90 2.47
N LEU A 119 -40.26 -3.57 2.38
CA LEU A 119 -39.26 -2.60 2.82
C LEU A 119 -39.00 -2.73 4.32
N THR A 120 -40.05 -2.79 5.13
CA THR A 120 -39.94 -2.91 6.59
C THR A 120 -39.21 -4.18 7.00
N GLY A 121 -39.57 -5.31 6.40
CA GLY A 121 -38.92 -6.60 6.66
C GLY A 121 -37.45 -6.59 6.26
N PHE A 122 -37.13 -6.02 5.09
CA PHE A 122 -35.74 -5.86 4.65
C PHE A 122 -34.92 -4.99 5.62
N LEU A 123 -35.42 -3.81 6.01
CA LEU A 123 -34.70 -2.90 6.91
C LEU A 123 -34.53 -3.50 8.31
N THR A 124 -35.52 -4.25 8.80
CA THR A 124 -35.43 -4.94 10.10
C THR A 124 -34.36 -6.02 10.08
N ASN A 125 -34.31 -6.82 9.02
CA ASN A 125 -33.25 -7.83 8.83
C ASN A 125 -31.87 -7.16 8.71
N LEU A 126 -31.80 -6.04 7.98
CA LEU A 126 -30.55 -5.28 7.83
C LEU A 126 -30.06 -4.69 9.16
N LEU A 127 -30.96 -4.17 10.01
CA LEU A 127 -30.63 -3.73 11.37
C LEU A 127 -30.10 -4.89 12.22
N HIS A 128 -30.71 -6.07 12.11
CA HIS A 128 -30.26 -7.25 12.82
C HIS A 128 -28.87 -7.70 12.35
N ASP A 129 -28.62 -7.70 11.05
CA ASP A 129 -27.32 -8.06 10.47
C ASP A 129 -26.23 -7.02 10.84
N LEU A 130 -26.58 -5.73 10.88
CA LEU A 130 -25.73 -4.65 11.41
C LEU A 130 -25.32 -4.90 12.86
N ALA A 131 -26.30 -5.23 13.72
CA ALA A 131 -26.04 -5.50 15.13
C ALA A 131 -25.18 -6.76 15.36
N THR A 132 -25.28 -7.76 14.47
CA THR A 132 -24.54 -9.02 14.58
C THR A 132 -23.24 -9.06 13.78
N ALA A 133 -22.92 -7.99 13.04
CA ALA A 133 -21.76 -7.89 12.15
C ALA A 133 -21.65 -9.04 11.12
N LYS A 134 -22.79 -9.55 10.64
CA LYS A 134 -22.87 -10.58 9.60
C LYS A 134 -22.98 -9.93 8.22
N ILE A 135 -21.84 -9.44 7.71
CA ILE A 135 -21.78 -8.47 6.59
C ILE A 135 -21.47 -9.13 5.21
N GLU A 136 -21.33 -10.46 5.16
CA GLU A 136 -20.96 -11.14 3.91
C GLU A 136 -22.04 -10.97 2.82
N GLY A 137 -21.63 -10.45 1.65
CA GLY A 137 -22.51 -10.27 0.49
C GLY A 137 -23.45 -9.05 0.53
N TRP A 138 -23.33 -8.19 1.53
CA TRP A 138 -24.18 -7.01 1.67
C TRP A 138 -24.25 -6.08 0.47
N PRO A 139 -23.13 -5.71 -0.21
CA PRO A 139 -23.20 -4.79 -1.33
C PRO A 139 -24.17 -5.26 -2.41
N GLU A 140 -24.08 -6.53 -2.79
CA GLU A 140 -24.95 -7.12 -3.82
C GLU A 140 -26.39 -7.27 -3.33
N TYR A 141 -26.59 -7.73 -2.09
CA TYR A 141 -27.92 -7.90 -1.50
C TYR A 141 -28.69 -6.58 -1.38
N ILE A 142 -28.04 -5.54 -0.83
CA ILE A 142 -28.63 -4.21 -0.65
C ILE A 142 -28.91 -3.56 -2.00
N THR A 143 -27.94 -3.63 -2.93
CA THR A 143 -28.10 -3.09 -4.29
C THR A 143 -29.25 -3.72 -5.02
N ARG A 144 -29.33 -5.06 -5.01
CA ARG A 144 -30.39 -5.79 -5.66
C ARG A 144 -31.76 -5.48 -5.06
N PHE A 145 -31.86 -5.36 -3.74
CA PHE A 145 -33.12 -5.03 -3.08
C PHE A 145 -33.60 -3.62 -3.45
N PHE A 146 -32.78 -2.59 -3.23
CA PHE A 146 -33.21 -1.22 -3.52
C PHE A 146 -33.47 -0.97 -5.00
N ASP A 147 -32.68 -1.59 -5.89
CA ASP A 147 -32.91 -1.50 -7.33
C ASP A 147 -34.28 -2.09 -7.73
N ALA A 148 -34.57 -3.29 -7.24
CA ALA A 148 -35.84 -3.98 -7.51
C ALA A 148 -37.03 -3.27 -6.84
N TRP A 149 -36.88 -2.82 -5.60
CA TRP A 149 -37.94 -2.17 -4.84
C TRP A 149 -38.27 -0.79 -5.42
N LEU A 150 -37.27 0.09 -5.61
CA LEU A 150 -37.47 1.41 -6.23
C LEU A 150 -37.96 1.27 -7.66
N GLY A 151 -37.42 0.32 -8.43
CA GLY A 151 -37.89 0.04 -9.79
C GLY A 151 -39.36 -0.40 -9.83
N ARG A 152 -39.80 -1.21 -8.87
CA ARG A 152 -41.20 -1.63 -8.75
C ARG A 152 -42.09 -0.45 -8.35
N VAL A 153 -41.74 0.30 -7.31
CA VAL A 153 -42.56 1.44 -6.84
C VAL A 153 -42.62 2.54 -7.90
N ALA A 154 -41.53 2.84 -8.60
CA ALA A 154 -41.53 3.83 -9.68
C ALA A 154 -42.24 3.33 -10.95
N GLY A 155 -42.06 2.05 -11.33
CA GLY A 155 -42.53 1.52 -12.61
C GLY A 155 -43.96 0.99 -12.61
N THR A 156 -44.42 0.39 -11.50
CA THR A 156 -45.79 -0.15 -11.38
C THR A 156 -46.76 0.82 -10.71
N GLY A 157 -46.24 1.91 -10.12
CA GLY A 157 -46.84 2.56 -8.96
C GLY A 157 -47.65 3.84 -9.19
N LEU A 158 -47.64 4.48 -10.37
CA LEU A 158 -48.32 5.78 -10.51
C LEU A 158 -49.03 6.00 -11.86
N ASN A 159 -48.52 5.48 -12.99
CA ASN A 159 -49.04 5.86 -14.32
C ASN A 159 -50.10 4.92 -14.94
N SER A 160 -50.54 3.87 -14.24
CA SER A 160 -51.53 2.91 -14.77
C SER A 160 -52.89 3.09 -14.10
N THR A 161 -53.74 3.95 -14.67
CA THR A 161 -55.15 4.14 -14.28
C THR A 161 -55.97 2.84 -14.20
N SER A 162 -55.52 1.76 -14.85
CA SER A 162 -56.15 0.43 -14.79
C SER A 162 -55.74 -0.46 -13.61
N LEU A 163 -54.56 -0.25 -13.02
CA LEU A 163 -54.08 -1.09 -11.90
C LEU A 163 -54.66 -0.61 -10.57
N TRP A 164 -54.84 0.70 -10.40
CA TRP A 164 -55.35 1.31 -9.15
C TRP A 164 -56.81 1.01 -8.85
N ARG A 165 -57.61 0.61 -9.85
CA ARG A 165 -59.00 0.19 -9.61
C ARG A 165 -59.12 -1.16 -8.91
N ASN A 166 -58.07 -1.99 -8.94
CA ASN A 166 -58.11 -3.37 -8.42
C ASN A 166 -57.16 -3.62 -7.25
N ILE A 167 -56.35 -2.65 -6.84
CA ILE A 167 -55.45 -2.77 -5.69
C ILE A 167 -56.14 -2.09 -4.51
N ASN A 168 -56.25 -2.78 -3.37
CA ASN A 168 -56.74 -2.25 -2.09
C ASN A 168 -55.82 -1.13 -1.58
N LEU A 169 -55.87 0.03 -2.23
CA LEU A 169 -55.23 1.23 -1.73
C LEU A 169 -56.04 1.78 -0.56
N ALA A 170 -55.34 2.36 0.40
CA ALA A 170 -55.96 3.09 1.51
C ALA A 170 -56.70 4.35 1.03
N VAL A 171 -56.30 4.88 -0.13
CA VAL A 171 -56.84 6.09 -0.73
C VAL A 171 -57.22 5.80 -2.18
N GLN A 172 -58.47 6.07 -2.53
CA GLN A 172 -58.94 5.96 -3.90
C GLN A 172 -58.30 7.08 -4.73
N TRP A 173 -57.66 6.71 -5.84
CA TRP A 173 -57.17 7.67 -6.83
C TRP A 173 -58.36 8.41 -7.42
N ASP A 174 -58.43 9.74 -7.27
CA ASP A 174 -59.40 10.54 -8.02
C ASP A 174 -58.78 10.93 -9.36
N ASP A 175 -59.56 10.92 -10.44
CA ASP A 175 -59.10 11.31 -11.77
C ASP A 175 -58.95 12.86 -11.88
N SER A 176 -58.49 13.51 -10.80
CA SER A 176 -58.28 14.96 -10.77
C SER A 176 -56.94 15.33 -11.38
N ALA A 177 -56.89 16.46 -12.09
CA ALA A 177 -55.64 16.97 -12.68
C ALA A 177 -54.54 17.22 -11.63
N SER A 178 -54.90 17.54 -10.38
CA SER A 178 -53.94 17.67 -9.28
C SER A 178 -53.38 16.34 -8.82
N MET A 179 -54.17 15.27 -8.81
CA MET A 179 -53.72 13.93 -8.46
C MET A 179 -52.78 13.38 -9.55
N ASP A 180 -53.13 13.56 -10.82
CA ASP A 180 -52.24 13.17 -11.94
C ASP A 180 -50.90 13.92 -11.87
N ALA A 181 -50.93 15.23 -11.60
CA ALA A 181 -49.71 16.03 -11.42
C ALA A 181 -48.87 15.58 -10.20
N ALA A 182 -49.51 15.15 -9.11
CA ALA A 182 -48.83 14.59 -7.94
C ALA A 182 -48.15 13.26 -8.31
N GLY A 183 -48.85 12.38 -9.03
CA GLY A 183 -48.34 11.11 -9.52
C GLY A 183 -47.12 11.28 -10.43
N ASP A 184 -47.19 12.20 -11.39
CA ASP A 184 -46.06 12.50 -12.27
C ASP A 184 -44.84 13.01 -11.47
N LEU A 185 -45.07 13.89 -10.50
CA LEU A 185 -44.02 14.43 -9.65
C LEU A 185 -43.35 13.34 -8.81
N TRP A 186 -44.13 12.49 -8.13
CA TRP A 186 -43.61 11.40 -7.31
C TRP A 186 -42.87 10.36 -8.15
N THR A 187 -43.40 10.01 -9.33
CA THR A 187 -42.71 9.12 -10.28
C THR A 187 -41.36 9.70 -10.68
N SER A 188 -41.31 11.00 -10.99
CA SER A 188 -40.07 11.71 -11.31
C SER A 188 -39.09 11.74 -10.14
N GLN A 189 -39.58 11.94 -8.91
CA GLN A 189 -38.75 11.93 -7.69
C GLN A 189 -38.14 10.55 -7.42
N LEU A 190 -38.94 9.48 -7.50
CA LEU A 190 -38.46 8.10 -7.35
C LEU A 190 -37.48 7.71 -8.46
N GLY A 191 -37.75 8.12 -9.70
CA GLY A 191 -36.85 7.90 -10.83
C GLY A 191 -35.49 8.58 -10.63
N ARG A 192 -35.48 9.84 -10.14
CA ARG A 192 -34.24 10.54 -9.77
C ARG A 192 -33.52 9.85 -8.61
N LEU A 193 -34.24 9.46 -7.56
CA LEU A 193 -33.68 8.74 -6.43
C LEU A 193 -32.99 7.44 -6.85
N LEU A 194 -33.63 6.64 -7.71
CA LEU A 194 -33.04 5.41 -8.25
C LEU A 194 -31.79 5.68 -9.10
N ALA A 195 -31.83 6.72 -9.96
CA ALA A 195 -30.67 7.11 -10.77
C ALA A 195 -29.48 7.56 -9.88
N ASP A 196 -29.74 8.39 -8.88
CA ASP A 196 -28.73 8.87 -7.94
C ASP A 196 -28.18 7.72 -7.08
N TYR A 197 -29.03 6.79 -6.66
CA TYR A 197 -28.64 5.58 -5.95
C TYR A 197 -27.65 4.74 -6.77
N ARG A 198 -28.01 4.40 -8.02
CA ARG A 198 -27.13 3.66 -8.93
C ARG A 198 -25.80 4.38 -9.17
N ALA A 199 -25.85 5.71 -9.36
CA ALA A 199 -24.64 6.51 -9.55
C ALA A 199 -23.74 6.55 -8.31
N ARG A 200 -24.30 6.46 -7.09
CA ARG A 200 -23.51 6.35 -5.85
C ARG A 200 -22.90 4.96 -5.69
N VAL A 201 -23.64 3.89 -5.96
CA VAL A 201 -23.14 2.50 -5.92
C VAL A 201 -21.97 2.33 -6.89
N VAL A 202 -22.09 2.79 -8.14
CA VAL A 202 -21.00 2.73 -9.13
C VAL A 202 -19.76 3.50 -8.66
N ARG A 203 -19.94 4.68 -8.04
CA ARG A 203 -18.82 5.46 -7.50
C ARG A 203 -18.13 4.78 -6.32
N ALA A 204 -18.90 4.16 -5.41
CA ALA A 204 -18.34 3.40 -4.30
C ALA A 204 -17.55 2.18 -4.79
N GLN A 205 -18.09 1.44 -5.76
CA GLN A 205 -17.37 0.31 -6.36
C GLN A 205 -16.07 0.76 -7.03
N ALA A 206 -16.11 1.83 -7.82
CA ALA A 206 -14.91 2.38 -8.46
C ALA A 206 -13.87 2.86 -7.44
N ALA A 207 -14.28 3.41 -6.29
CA ALA A 207 -13.39 3.80 -5.22
C ALA A 207 -12.73 2.58 -4.54
N SER A 208 -13.50 1.50 -4.30
CA SER A 208 -12.97 0.23 -3.78
C SER A 208 -11.97 -0.39 -4.75
N ASP A 209 -12.32 -0.53 -6.02
CA ASP A 209 -11.45 -1.09 -7.06
C ASP A 209 -10.15 -0.28 -7.20
N ALA A 210 -10.22 1.06 -7.07
CA ALA A 210 -9.04 1.93 -7.06
C ALA A 210 -8.17 1.71 -5.82
N GLY A 211 -8.76 1.46 -4.64
CA GLY A 211 -8.05 1.10 -3.43
C GLY A 211 -7.25 -0.19 -3.58
N ASP A 212 -7.89 -1.24 -4.09
CA ASP A 212 -7.25 -2.54 -4.37
C ASP A 212 -6.12 -2.42 -5.39
N ALA A 213 -6.32 -1.60 -6.43
CA ALA A 213 -5.30 -1.32 -7.43
C ALA A 213 -4.08 -0.60 -6.83
N VAL A 214 -4.29 0.35 -5.91
CA VAL A 214 -3.20 1.04 -5.20
C VAL A 214 -2.45 0.08 -4.29
N GLU A 215 -3.13 -0.77 -3.54
CA GLU A 215 -2.48 -1.79 -2.69
C GLU A 215 -1.63 -2.76 -3.53
N SER A 216 -2.21 -3.25 -4.64
CA SER A 216 -1.52 -4.14 -5.58
C SER A 216 -0.28 -3.48 -6.20
N ALA A 217 -0.39 -2.19 -6.58
CA ALA A 217 0.72 -1.41 -7.10
C ALA A 217 1.83 -1.21 -6.04
N GLN A 218 1.47 -0.92 -4.79
CA GLN A 218 2.43 -0.80 -3.68
C GLN A 218 3.16 -2.13 -3.42
N ARG A 219 2.43 -3.25 -3.40
CA ARG A 219 3.02 -4.58 -3.24
C ARG A 219 3.99 -4.90 -4.39
N SER A 220 3.60 -4.60 -5.62
CA SER A 220 4.44 -4.79 -6.81
C SER A 220 5.70 -3.93 -6.76
N ALA A 221 5.58 -2.67 -6.33
CA ALA A 221 6.72 -1.76 -6.16
C ALA A 221 7.69 -2.26 -5.08
N GLN A 222 7.18 -2.78 -3.95
CA GLN A 222 8.01 -3.37 -2.89
C GLN A 222 8.76 -4.61 -3.39
N LEU A 223 8.08 -5.51 -4.11
CA LEU A 223 8.71 -6.70 -4.70
C LEU A 223 9.78 -6.32 -5.74
N ALA A 224 9.50 -5.31 -6.58
CA ALA A 224 10.47 -4.80 -7.55
C ALA A 224 11.70 -4.19 -6.87
N ALA A 225 11.51 -3.43 -5.78
CA ALA A 225 12.62 -2.87 -5.00
C ALA A 225 13.47 -3.97 -4.33
N GLN A 226 12.84 -5.02 -3.79
CA GLN A 226 13.54 -6.17 -3.23
C GLN A 226 14.33 -6.93 -4.31
N ALA A 227 13.72 -7.20 -5.46
CA ALA A 227 14.38 -7.85 -6.58
C ALA A 227 15.57 -7.05 -7.11
N ALA A 228 15.42 -5.72 -7.23
CA ALA A 228 16.50 -4.83 -7.61
C ALA A 228 17.65 -4.83 -6.57
N GLY A 229 17.33 -4.88 -5.28
CA GLY A 229 18.32 -5.00 -4.20
C GLY A 229 19.11 -6.30 -4.26
N VAL A 230 18.44 -7.43 -4.51
CA VAL A 230 19.09 -8.75 -4.69
C VAL A 230 19.98 -8.77 -5.93
N ALA A 231 19.48 -8.27 -7.07
CA ALA A 231 20.23 -8.23 -8.32
C ALA A 231 21.46 -7.29 -8.22
N GLY A 232 21.31 -6.12 -7.59
CA GLY A 232 22.41 -5.19 -7.34
C GLY A 232 23.51 -5.82 -6.49
N THR A 233 23.14 -6.48 -5.39
CA THR A 233 24.10 -7.19 -4.51
C THR A 233 24.82 -8.31 -5.26
N ALA A 234 24.11 -9.09 -6.08
CA ALA A 234 24.69 -10.15 -6.89
C ALA A 234 25.70 -9.62 -7.93
N SER A 235 25.38 -8.51 -8.59
CA SER A 235 26.27 -7.85 -9.57
C SER A 235 27.57 -7.36 -8.92
N ILE A 236 27.48 -6.63 -7.80
CA ILE A 236 28.65 -6.11 -7.07
C ILE A 236 29.51 -7.27 -6.55
N SER A 237 28.89 -8.31 -6.01
CA SER A 237 29.61 -9.50 -5.55
C SER A 237 30.36 -10.21 -6.67
N THR A 238 29.77 -10.29 -7.87
CA THR A 238 30.40 -10.86 -9.06
C THR A 238 31.63 -10.04 -9.46
N TYR A 239 31.50 -8.71 -9.49
CA TYR A 239 32.62 -7.80 -9.78
C TYR A 239 33.81 -8.02 -8.83
N PHE A 240 33.60 -8.03 -7.51
CA PHE A 240 34.69 -8.29 -6.55
C PHE A 240 35.26 -9.69 -6.64
N THR A 241 34.44 -10.69 -6.99
CA THR A 241 34.91 -12.07 -7.23
C THR A 241 35.86 -12.11 -8.43
N ASP A 242 35.54 -11.41 -9.50
CA ASP A 242 36.36 -11.37 -10.71
C ASP A 242 37.63 -10.52 -10.52
N LEU A 243 37.55 -9.42 -9.76
CA LEU A 243 38.71 -8.67 -9.30
C LEU A 243 39.66 -9.55 -8.45
N ALA A 244 39.11 -10.34 -7.52
CA ALA A 244 39.92 -11.27 -6.75
C ALA A 244 40.59 -12.33 -7.67
N LYS A 245 39.90 -12.84 -8.68
CA LYS A 245 40.51 -13.76 -9.65
C LYS A 245 41.64 -13.10 -10.45
N SER A 246 41.49 -11.86 -10.89
CA SER A 246 42.55 -11.15 -11.62
C SER A 246 43.78 -10.91 -10.76
N GLU A 247 43.60 -10.40 -9.54
CA GLU A 247 44.68 -10.16 -8.58
C GLU A 247 45.42 -11.45 -8.21
N ARG A 248 44.70 -12.58 -8.05
CA ARG A 248 45.32 -13.88 -7.79
C ARG A 248 46.23 -14.33 -8.94
N ARG A 249 45.85 -14.08 -10.19
CA ARG A 249 46.68 -14.42 -11.36
C ARG A 249 47.95 -13.57 -11.39
N VAL A 250 47.83 -12.27 -11.16
CA VAL A 250 48.97 -11.34 -11.10
C VAL A 250 49.91 -11.70 -9.95
N SER A 251 49.38 -12.00 -8.76
CA SER A 251 50.18 -12.45 -7.62
C SER A 251 50.94 -13.76 -7.91
N ARG A 252 50.31 -14.72 -8.59
CA ARG A 252 50.99 -15.97 -9.02
C ARG A 252 52.11 -15.71 -10.02
N PHE A 253 51.88 -14.81 -10.98
CA PHE A 253 52.90 -14.40 -11.94
C PHE A 253 54.12 -13.81 -11.22
N TRP A 254 53.92 -12.81 -10.36
CA TRP A 254 55.01 -12.21 -9.58
C TRP A 254 55.68 -13.18 -8.60
N SER A 255 54.92 -14.09 -8.00
CA SER A 255 55.48 -15.16 -7.15
C SER A 255 56.39 -16.11 -7.94
N GLY A 256 56.20 -16.26 -9.26
CA GLY A 256 57.13 -17.00 -10.13
C GLY A 256 58.34 -16.17 -10.57
N VAL A 257 58.18 -14.85 -10.71
CA VAL A 257 59.27 -13.93 -11.07
C VAL A 257 60.33 -13.85 -9.96
N VAL A 258 59.92 -13.81 -8.68
CA VAL A 258 60.85 -13.71 -7.54
C VAL A 258 61.91 -14.85 -7.50
N PRO A 259 61.55 -16.15 -7.50
CA PRO A 259 62.54 -17.21 -7.53
C PRO A 259 63.35 -17.21 -8.83
N GLY A 260 62.77 -16.77 -9.95
CA GLY A 260 63.52 -16.58 -11.21
C GLY A 260 64.61 -15.51 -11.08
N ALA A 261 64.30 -14.36 -10.47
CA ALA A 261 65.27 -13.30 -10.20
C ALA A 261 66.35 -13.74 -9.19
N LEU A 262 65.97 -14.48 -8.14
CA LEU A 262 66.91 -15.06 -7.18
C LEU A 262 67.83 -16.09 -7.84
N ALA A 263 67.28 -16.98 -8.66
CA ALA A 263 68.06 -17.97 -9.41
C ALA A 263 69.01 -17.30 -10.40
N ALA A 264 68.57 -16.25 -11.11
CA ALA A 264 69.43 -15.46 -11.99
C ALA A 264 70.57 -14.78 -11.21
N THR A 265 70.26 -14.19 -10.05
CA THR A 265 71.27 -13.57 -9.17
C THR A 265 72.29 -14.60 -8.68
N ALA A 266 71.81 -15.78 -8.23
CA ALA A 266 72.67 -16.88 -7.80
C ALA A 266 73.51 -17.45 -8.95
N ALA A 267 72.97 -17.53 -10.16
CA ALA A 267 73.70 -17.98 -11.35
C ALA A 267 74.79 -16.99 -11.77
N VAL A 268 74.50 -15.69 -11.74
CA VAL A 268 75.50 -14.64 -12.00
C VAL A 268 76.60 -14.68 -10.93
N ALA A 269 76.23 -14.75 -9.65
CA ALA A 269 77.19 -14.82 -8.55
C ALA A 269 78.04 -16.11 -8.57
N GLY A 270 77.44 -17.26 -8.85
CA GLY A 270 78.16 -18.52 -8.99
C GLY A 270 79.06 -18.54 -10.23
N GLY A 271 78.59 -17.98 -11.34
CA GLY A 271 79.38 -17.84 -12.57
C GLY A 271 80.59 -16.93 -12.39
N THR A 272 80.44 -15.79 -11.74
CA THR A 272 81.58 -14.92 -11.44
C THR A 272 82.60 -15.60 -10.53
N LEU A 273 82.16 -16.33 -9.50
CA LEU A 273 83.05 -17.11 -8.63
C LEU A 273 83.80 -18.23 -9.36
N TRP A 274 83.16 -18.86 -10.35
CA TRP A 274 83.75 -19.97 -11.11
C TRP A 274 84.74 -19.49 -12.17
N PHE A 275 84.41 -18.43 -12.92
CA PHE A 275 85.20 -17.97 -14.06
C PHE A 275 86.23 -16.88 -13.70
N LEU A 276 86.01 -16.10 -12.65
CA LEU A 276 86.93 -15.04 -12.21
C LEU A 276 87.45 -15.37 -10.81
N ARG A 277 88.65 -15.97 -10.74
CA ARG A 277 89.45 -15.98 -9.50
C ARG A 277 89.93 -14.55 -9.25
N ALA A 278 89.16 -13.81 -8.46
CA ALA A 278 89.52 -12.45 -8.07
C ALA A 278 90.62 -12.49 -6.99
N ASP A 279 91.84 -12.15 -7.37
CA ASP A 279 92.97 -12.05 -6.43
C ASP A 279 93.02 -10.69 -5.72
N THR A 280 92.21 -9.72 -6.17
CA THR A 280 92.20 -8.36 -5.61
C THR A 280 90.82 -7.95 -5.07
N TRP A 281 90.82 -7.22 -3.95
CA TRP A 281 89.62 -6.72 -3.28
C TRP A 281 88.78 -5.77 -4.16
N VAL A 282 89.40 -5.11 -5.13
CA VAL A 282 88.74 -4.19 -6.08
C VAL A 282 87.78 -4.96 -6.99
N GLU A 283 88.17 -6.16 -7.45
CA GLU A 283 87.31 -7.02 -8.29
C GLU A 283 86.09 -7.53 -7.53
N GLN A 284 86.23 -7.80 -6.23
CA GLN A 284 85.11 -8.19 -5.36
C GLN A 284 84.07 -7.07 -5.23
N LEU A 285 84.53 -5.81 -5.11
CA LEU A 285 83.66 -4.63 -5.05
C LEU A 285 82.93 -4.40 -6.38
N LEU A 286 83.60 -4.64 -7.50
CA LEU A 286 82.98 -4.55 -8.82
C LEU A 286 81.87 -5.60 -8.98
N HIS A 287 82.12 -6.85 -8.54
CA HIS A 287 81.11 -7.91 -8.53
C HIS A 287 79.91 -7.60 -7.61
N LEU A 288 80.15 -6.97 -6.45
CA LEU A 288 79.08 -6.54 -5.56
C LEU A 288 78.21 -5.45 -6.19
N SER A 289 78.82 -4.48 -6.88
CA SER A 289 78.05 -3.43 -7.56
C SER A 289 77.19 -3.98 -8.71
N LEU A 290 77.60 -5.10 -9.32
CA LEU A 290 76.83 -5.78 -10.37
C LEU A 290 75.61 -6.55 -9.84
N THR A 291 75.65 -7.06 -8.60
CA THR A 291 74.53 -7.80 -7.99
C THR A 291 73.50 -6.90 -7.31
N LEU A 292 73.89 -5.69 -6.93
CA LEU A 292 73.04 -4.74 -6.20
C LEU A 292 71.74 -4.35 -6.94
N PRO A 293 71.73 -4.07 -8.26
CA PRO A 293 70.50 -3.81 -9.01
C PRO A 293 69.52 -4.99 -8.99
N PHE A 294 70.03 -6.23 -9.03
CA PHE A 294 69.18 -7.42 -8.97
C PHE A 294 68.56 -7.61 -7.58
N ALA A 295 69.30 -7.30 -6.52
CA ALA A 295 68.77 -7.31 -5.16
C ALA A 295 67.63 -6.28 -4.97
N VAL A 296 67.80 -5.06 -5.51
CA VAL A 296 66.76 -4.02 -5.51
C VAL A 296 65.51 -4.47 -6.29
N LEU A 297 65.71 -5.07 -7.47
CA LEU A 297 64.61 -5.55 -8.30
C LEU A 297 63.86 -6.73 -7.66
N ALA A 298 64.57 -7.63 -6.97
CA ALA A 298 63.98 -8.71 -6.19
C ALA A 298 63.18 -8.18 -4.99
N ALA A 299 63.71 -7.19 -4.26
CA ALA A 299 63.00 -6.54 -3.16
C ALA A 299 61.73 -5.82 -3.64
N TYR A 300 61.80 -5.13 -4.78
CA TYR A 300 60.63 -4.48 -5.39
C TYR A 300 59.58 -5.49 -5.82
N ALA A 301 59.98 -6.57 -6.50
CA ALA A 301 59.07 -7.65 -6.90
C ALA A 301 58.42 -8.35 -5.70
N ALA A 302 59.16 -8.53 -4.60
CA ALA A 302 58.63 -9.07 -3.35
C ALA A 302 57.59 -8.12 -2.72
N SER A 303 57.88 -6.81 -2.66
CA SER A 303 56.93 -5.79 -2.18
C SER A 303 55.65 -5.76 -3.03
N LEU A 304 55.79 -5.78 -4.35
CA LEU A 304 54.66 -5.78 -5.29
C LEU A 304 53.82 -7.07 -5.16
N SER A 305 54.45 -8.23 -5.00
CA SER A 305 53.76 -9.50 -4.72
C SER A 305 52.96 -9.45 -3.41
N ALA A 306 53.56 -8.89 -2.35
CA ALA A 306 52.91 -8.72 -1.06
C ALA A 306 51.71 -7.76 -1.15
N HIS A 307 51.81 -6.70 -1.95
CA HIS A 307 50.71 -5.79 -2.24
C HIS A 307 49.54 -6.51 -2.93
N HIS A 308 49.79 -7.22 -4.04
CA HIS A 308 48.75 -7.97 -4.75
C HIS A 308 48.09 -9.07 -3.91
N ARG A 309 48.85 -9.73 -3.01
CA ARG A 309 48.27 -10.69 -2.05
C ARG A 309 47.29 -10.02 -1.09
N ARG A 310 47.64 -8.86 -0.54
CA ARG A 310 46.76 -8.08 0.35
C ARG A 310 45.51 -7.62 -0.38
N SER A 311 45.66 -7.08 -1.59
CA SER A 311 44.53 -6.67 -2.44
C SER A 311 43.60 -7.84 -2.79
N TRP A 312 44.16 -9.01 -3.10
CA TRP A 312 43.38 -10.23 -3.33
C TRP A 312 42.56 -10.65 -2.11
N TRP A 313 43.19 -10.75 -0.93
CA TRP A 313 42.52 -11.11 0.31
C TRP A 313 41.41 -10.13 0.66
N TRP A 314 41.67 -8.83 0.51
CA TRP A 314 40.68 -7.78 0.75
C TRP A 314 39.49 -7.93 -0.20
N ALA A 315 39.72 -8.04 -1.52
CA ALA A 315 38.65 -8.20 -2.51
C ALA A 315 37.81 -9.46 -2.25
N GLN A 316 38.45 -10.57 -1.88
CA GLN A 316 37.76 -11.81 -1.54
C GLN A 316 36.93 -11.68 -0.26
N ALA A 317 37.48 -11.07 0.80
CA ALA A 317 36.76 -10.84 2.03
C ALA A 317 35.54 -9.92 1.81
N THR A 318 35.71 -8.84 1.05
CA THR A 318 34.62 -7.93 0.67
C THR A 318 33.54 -8.65 -0.14
N ALA A 319 33.91 -9.52 -1.09
CA ALA A 319 32.94 -10.30 -1.87
C ALA A 319 32.09 -11.23 -0.98
N VAL A 320 32.70 -11.87 0.02
CA VAL A 320 32.00 -12.73 0.98
C VAL A 320 31.12 -11.90 1.91
N GLN A 321 31.64 -10.79 2.45
CA GLN A 321 30.89 -9.88 3.32
C GLN A 321 29.64 -9.35 2.60
N LEU A 322 29.75 -8.88 1.36
CA LEU A 322 28.61 -8.40 0.58
C LEU A 322 27.56 -9.50 0.34
N ARG A 323 27.96 -10.76 0.16
CA ARG A 323 27.02 -11.89 0.04
C ARG A 323 26.32 -12.21 1.35
N SER A 324 27.02 -12.14 2.48
CA SER A 324 26.47 -12.49 3.79
C SER A 324 25.65 -11.37 4.43
N VAL A 325 25.93 -10.10 4.10
CA VAL A 325 25.28 -8.93 4.72
C VAL A 325 23.77 -8.98 4.51
N GLY A 326 23.28 -9.38 3.33
CA GLY A 326 21.84 -9.51 3.08
C GLY A 326 21.13 -10.42 4.10
N GLY A 327 21.62 -11.65 4.27
CA GLY A 327 21.04 -12.61 5.20
C GLY A 327 21.24 -12.26 6.68
N PHE A 328 22.31 -11.53 7.02
CA PHE A 328 22.52 -11.06 8.40
C PHE A 328 21.57 -9.91 8.77
N VAL A 329 21.41 -8.97 7.86
CA VAL A 329 20.62 -7.75 8.06
C VAL A 329 19.11 -8.02 8.05
N GLU A 330 18.66 -9.14 7.48
CA GLU A 330 17.26 -9.57 7.52
C GLU A 330 16.74 -9.88 8.93
N GLN A 331 17.61 -10.19 9.88
CA GLN A 331 17.22 -10.54 11.26
C GLN A 331 17.19 -9.33 12.22
N LEU A 332 17.59 -8.15 11.75
CA LEU A 332 17.74 -6.95 12.57
C LEU A 332 16.55 -6.00 12.42
N ASN A 333 16.39 -5.09 13.39
CA ASN A 333 15.40 -4.03 13.28
C ASN A 333 15.78 -3.01 12.19
N ALA A 334 14.84 -2.15 11.80
CA ALA A 334 15.02 -1.22 10.69
C ALA A 334 16.16 -0.21 10.97
N GLU A 335 16.30 0.23 12.21
CA GLU A 335 17.33 1.18 12.63
C GLU A 335 18.74 0.57 12.55
N GLN A 336 18.95 -0.62 13.12
CA GLN A 336 20.23 -1.34 13.07
C GLN A 336 20.59 -1.75 11.65
N LYS A 337 19.58 -2.11 10.84
CA LYS A 337 19.76 -2.39 9.42
C LYS A 337 20.37 -1.19 8.68
N ALA A 338 19.85 0.01 8.92
CA ALA A 338 20.36 1.22 8.29
C ALA A 338 21.80 1.54 8.75
N GLU A 339 22.08 1.41 10.04
CA GLU A 339 23.42 1.62 10.62
C GLU A 339 24.45 0.64 10.06
N ILE A 340 24.15 -0.66 10.04
CA ILE A 340 25.07 -1.66 9.50
C ILE A 340 25.28 -1.49 8.00
N LEU A 341 24.21 -1.19 7.23
CA LEU A 341 24.35 -0.93 5.80
C LEU A 341 25.19 0.33 5.54
N HIS A 342 25.07 1.37 6.36
CA HIS A 342 25.91 2.54 6.29
C HIS A 342 27.38 2.19 6.57
N ASP A 343 27.67 1.46 7.65
CA ASP A 343 29.04 1.08 8.02
C ASP A 343 29.69 0.16 7.00
N VAL A 344 28.94 -0.83 6.49
CA VAL A 344 29.38 -1.66 5.36
C VAL A 344 29.62 -0.80 4.13
N GLY A 345 28.73 0.15 3.85
CA GLY A 345 28.89 1.10 2.75
C GLY A 345 30.17 1.93 2.87
N VAL A 346 30.43 2.54 4.02
CA VAL A 346 31.64 3.32 4.29
C VAL A 346 32.89 2.45 4.19
N ARG A 347 32.84 1.21 4.68
CA ARG A 347 34.00 0.30 4.64
C ARG A 347 34.30 -0.25 3.24
N VAL A 348 33.26 -0.51 2.44
CA VAL A 348 33.40 -1.10 1.10
C VAL A 348 33.69 -0.02 0.04
N PHE A 349 33.04 1.14 0.14
CA PHE A 349 33.15 2.23 -0.83
C PHE A 349 34.07 3.37 -0.39
N GLY A 350 34.49 3.40 0.89
CA GLY A 350 35.51 4.33 1.37
C GLY A 350 36.91 3.98 0.86
N ALA A 351 37.85 4.92 1.03
CA ALA A 351 39.24 4.70 0.66
C ALA A 351 39.78 3.46 1.41
N PRO A 352 40.24 2.41 0.70
CA PRO A 352 40.67 1.17 1.35
C PRO A 352 41.86 1.48 2.27
N GLU A 353 41.77 1.13 3.56
CA GLU A 353 42.83 1.36 4.57
C GLU A 353 44.15 0.63 4.29
N ILE A 354 44.30 0.00 3.12
CA ILE A 354 45.49 -0.72 2.66
C ILE A 354 46.73 0.20 2.70
N GLU A 355 46.58 1.51 2.56
CA GLU A 355 47.69 2.46 2.55
C GLU A 355 48.40 2.66 3.90
N ARG A 356 47.76 2.42 5.06
CA ARG A 356 48.41 2.72 6.35
C ARG A 356 49.52 1.75 6.76
N SER A 357 49.59 0.56 6.15
CA SER A 357 50.60 -0.44 6.51
C SER A 357 51.95 -0.26 5.80
N ASN A 358 52.04 0.52 4.72
CA ASN A 358 53.28 0.62 3.94
C ASN A 358 54.38 1.47 4.62
N LYS A 359 54.05 2.21 5.70
CA LYS A 359 55.05 3.01 6.43
C LYS A 359 56.11 2.18 7.18
N ILE A 360 55.92 0.88 7.35
CA ILE A 360 56.83 0.00 8.10
C ILE A 360 57.73 -0.82 7.15
N ASP A 361 57.29 -1.13 5.93
CA ASP A 361 58.05 -1.97 5.00
C ASP A 361 59.08 -1.18 4.17
N ASP A 362 58.77 0.07 3.81
CA ASP A 362 59.73 0.95 3.09
C ASP A 362 60.93 1.32 3.98
N ALA A 363 60.70 1.44 5.29
CA ALA A 363 61.77 1.61 6.27
C ALA A 363 62.67 0.38 6.40
N SER A 364 62.16 -0.82 6.07
CA SER A 364 62.91 -2.08 6.20
C SER A 364 63.89 -2.28 5.04
N VAL A 365 63.51 -1.95 3.81
CA VAL A 365 64.43 -2.05 2.67
C VAL A 365 65.51 -0.97 2.72
N LEU A 366 65.13 0.25 3.09
CA LEU A 366 66.09 1.36 3.28
C LEU A 366 67.01 1.12 4.48
N SER A 367 66.53 0.51 5.57
CA SER A 367 67.39 0.17 6.71
C SER A 367 68.34 -0.98 6.40
N ILE A 368 67.94 -1.99 5.62
CA ILE A 368 68.86 -3.03 5.14
C ILE A 368 69.94 -2.41 4.25
N ALA A 369 69.58 -1.53 3.31
CA ALA A 369 70.55 -0.80 2.48
C ALA A 369 71.47 0.09 3.32
N ALA A 370 70.93 0.82 4.31
CA ALA A 370 71.70 1.65 5.22
C ALA A 370 72.67 0.83 6.08
N THR A 371 72.24 -0.33 6.61
CA THR A 371 73.07 -1.24 7.41
C THR A 371 74.22 -1.81 6.59
N VAL A 372 73.98 -2.15 5.31
CA VAL A 372 75.05 -2.60 4.40
C VAL A 372 76.05 -1.48 4.10
N ILE A 373 75.57 -0.25 3.89
CA ILE A 373 76.43 0.93 3.70
C ILE A 373 77.26 1.23 4.96
N GLU A 374 76.69 1.08 6.15
CA GLU A 374 77.37 1.30 7.42
C GLU A 374 78.45 0.24 7.70
N GLN A 375 78.16 -1.03 7.44
CA GLN A 375 79.13 -2.13 7.51
C GLN A 375 80.30 -1.95 6.52
N LEU A 376 80.03 -1.45 5.30
CA LEU A 376 81.07 -1.13 4.32
C LEU A 376 81.97 0.04 4.77
N LYS A 377 81.45 0.99 5.54
CA LYS A 377 82.26 2.09 6.11
C LYS A 377 83.17 1.61 7.23
N ILE A 378 82.71 0.72 8.10
CA ILE A 378 83.50 0.20 9.23
C ILE A 378 84.70 -0.62 8.73
N GLY A 379 84.51 -1.47 7.71
CA GLY A 379 85.61 -2.25 7.12
C GLY A 379 86.65 -1.43 6.34
N SER A 380 86.36 -0.17 5.98
CA SER A 380 87.30 0.73 5.32
C SER A 380 88.17 1.52 6.30
N ALA A 381 87.81 1.59 7.59
CA ALA A 381 88.54 2.38 8.59
C ALA A 381 89.59 1.57 9.37
N GLU A 382 89.62 0.24 9.18
CA GLU A 382 90.50 -0.70 9.89
C GLU A 382 91.70 -1.19 9.06
N LYS A 383 91.94 -0.57 7.90
CA LYS A 383 93.16 -0.68 7.09
C LYS A 383 93.82 0.68 7.00
#